data_AF-A0A7W1B5B5-F1
#
_entry.id   AF-A0A7W1B5B5-F1
#
_cell.length_a   1.000
_cell.length_b   1.000
_cell.length_c   1.000
_cell.angle_alpha   90.00
_cell.angle_beta   90.00
_cell.angle_gamma   90.00
#
_symmetry.space_group_name_H-M   'P 1'
#
loop_
_entity.id
_entity.type
_entity.pdbx_description
1 polymer ?
#
loop_
_entity_poly.entity_id
_entity_poly.type
_entity_poly.pdbx_seq_one_letter_code
_entity_poly.pdbx_strand_id
1 'polypeptide(L)'
;MLSATGEQVGRSDFCWEETRTLGEFDGKIKYGRLLKPGQNPSDVVFAEKLREDALRDLGWQVVRWIWEDLARPRALAERLERAFARGRSSH
;
A
#
# COMPACT_ATOMS: atom_id res chain seq x y z
N MET A 1 0.36 -10.77 -2.82
CA MET A 1 1.67 -10.78 -3.50
C MET A 1 2.58 -11.74 -2.77
N LEU A 2 3.36 -12.55 -3.49
CA LEU A 2 4.35 -13.45 -2.91
C LEU A 2 5.76 -12.82 -3.07
N SER A 3 6.64 -13.03 -2.09
CA SER A 3 8.04 -12.65 -2.20
C SER A 3 8.74 -13.55 -3.22
N ALA A 4 9.98 -13.22 -3.58
CA ALA A 4 10.83 -14.11 -4.36
C ALA A 4 11.05 -15.49 -3.69
N THR A 5 10.77 -15.61 -2.40
CA THR A 5 10.84 -16.85 -1.61
C THR A 5 9.48 -17.53 -1.40
N GLY A 6 8.40 -17.02 -2.00
CA GLY A 6 7.06 -17.59 -1.88
C GLY A 6 6.31 -17.23 -0.60
N GLU A 7 6.82 -16.31 0.21
CA GLU A 7 6.12 -15.81 1.41
C GLU A 7 5.08 -14.77 1.03
N GLN A 8 3.93 -14.78 1.71
CA GLN A 8 2.89 -13.77 1.48
C GLN A 8 3.36 -12.41 2.00
N VAL A 9 3.86 -11.55 1.11
CA VAL A 9 4.37 -10.20 1.44
C VAL A 9 3.24 -9.29 1.90
N GLY A 10 2.02 -9.51 1.40
CA GLY A 10 0.84 -8.75 1.80
C GLY A 10 -0.36 -8.96 0.88
N ARG A 11 -1.52 -8.48 1.33
CA ARG A 11 -2.75 -8.34 0.54
C ARG A 11 -3.03 -6.85 0.39
N SER A 12 -2.95 -6.37 -0.85
CA SER A 12 -3.36 -5.02 -1.23
C SER A 12 -4.78 -5.07 -1.78
N ASP A 13 -5.55 -4.00 -1.61
CA ASP A 13 -6.91 -3.94 -2.18
C ASP A 13 -6.88 -3.87 -3.71
N PHE A 14 -5.85 -3.23 -4.28
CA PHE A 14 -5.65 -3.08 -5.72
C PHE A 14 -4.20 -3.37 -6.13
N CYS A 15 -4.00 -4.02 -7.28
CA CYS A 15 -2.67 -4.32 -7.82
C CYS A 15 -2.65 -4.09 -9.34
N TRP A 16 -1.75 -3.20 -9.79
CA TRP A 16 -1.45 -2.94 -11.19
C TRP A 16 -0.02 -3.40 -11.48
N GLU A 17 0.13 -4.64 -11.94
CA GLU A 17 1.43 -5.30 -12.12
C GLU A 17 2.27 -4.63 -13.21
N GLU A 18 1.66 -4.26 -14.34
CA GLU A 18 2.30 -3.61 -15.49
C GLU A 18 3.02 -2.30 -15.11
N THR A 19 2.51 -1.63 -14.09
CA THR A 19 3.06 -0.36 -13.61
C THR A 19 3.72 -0.50 -12.25
N ARG A 20 3.87 -1.73 -11.72
CA ARG A 20 4.34 -2.03 -10.36
C ARG A 20 3.70 -1.14 -9.29
N THR A 21 2.38 -0.94 -9.33
CA THR A 21 1.66 -0.07 -8.38
C THR A 21 0.65 -0.85 -7.57
N LEU A 22 0.66 -0.63 -6.26
CA LEU A 22 -0.29 -1.13 -5.29
C LEU A 22 -1.20 -0.02 -4.80
N GLY A 23 -2.48 -0.33 -4.64
CA GLY A 23 -3.49 0.59 -4.13
C GLY A 23 -4.13 0.07 -2.85
N GLU A 24 -4.12 0.87 -1.80
CA GLU A 24 -4.81 0.54 -0.54
C GLU A 24 -5.97 1.51 -0.33
N PHE A 25 -7.15 0.96 -0.04
CA PHE A 25 -8.31 1.72 0.35
C PHE A 25 -8.54 1.57 1.86
N ASP A 26 -9.07 2.62 2.50
CA ASP A 26 -9.38 2.59 3.94
C ASP A 26 -8.14 2.53 4.87
N GLY A 27 -7.08 3.25 4.49
CA GLY A 27 -5.83 3.32 5.28
C GLY A 27 -5.96 3.97 6.67
N LYS A 28 -7.13 4.54 7.00
CA LYS A 28 -7.36 5.29 8.25
C LYS A 28 -7.80 4.40 9.42
N ILE A 29 -8.50 3.28 9.17
CA ILE A 29 -9.17 2.52 10.24
C ILE A 29 -8.97 1.01 10.10
N LYS A 30 -7.76 0.54 10.42
CA LYS A 30 -7.58 -0.84 10.91
C LYS A 30 -6.84 -0.93 12.25
N TYR A 31 -6.11 0.12 12.66
CA TYR A 31 -5.29 0.09 13.88
C TYR A 31 -6.07 -0.03 15.18
N GLY A 32 -7.31 0.49 15.25
CA GLY A 32 -8.13 0.34 16.46
C GLY A 32 -8.94 -0.96 16.52
N ARG A 33 -9.21 -1.59 15.36
CA ARG A 33 -10.19 -2.69 15.24
C ARG A 33 -9.56 -4.08 15.11
N LEU A 34 -8.27 -4.17 14.77
CA LEU A 34 -7.55 -5.44 14.56
C LEU A 34 -6.49 -5.75 15.63
N LEU A 35 -6.37 -4.94 16.68
CA LEU A 35 -5.47 -5.28 17.78
C LEU A 35 -5.98 -6.58 18.42
N LYS A 36 -5.18 -7.64 18.34
CA LYS A 36 -5.37 -8.77 19.24
C LYS A 36 -5.19 -8.26 20.68
N PRO A 37 -5.89 -8.84 21.66
CA PRO A 37 -5.65 -8.51 23.07
C PRO A 37 -4.14 -8.59 23.37
N GLY A 38 -3.56 -7.48 23.83
CA GLY A 38 -2.13 -7.38 24.17
C GLY A 38 -1.19 -6.89 23.05
N GLN A 39 -1.67 -6.63 21.83
CA GLN A 39 -0.83 -5.97 20.81
C GLN A 39 -0.76 -4.45 21.05
N ASN A 40 0.44 -3.91 20.97
CA ASN A 40 0.65 -2.47 21.00
C ASN A 40 0.38 -1.89 19.59
N PRO A 41 -0.44 -0.82 19.46
CA PRO A 41 -0.65 -0.13 18.19
C PRO A 41 0.65 0.27 17.48
N SER A 42 1.71 0.58 18.24
CA SER A 42 3.02 0.95 17.69
C SER A 42 3.71 -0.20 16.94
N ASP A 43 3.57 -1.45 17.40
CA ASP A 43 4.15 -2.63 16.73
C ASP A 43 3.48 -2.88 15.37
N VAL A 44 2.16 -2.65 15.29
CA VAL A 44 1.39 -2.79 14.05
C VAL A 44 1.83 -1.73 13.03
N VAL A 45 2.00 -0.48 13.45
CA VAL A 45 2.51 0.60 12.60
C VAL A 45 3.94 0.33 12.15
N PHE A 46 4.78 -0.24 13.02
CA PHE A 46 6.15 -0.60 12.67
C PHE A 46 6.20 -1.73 11.64
N ALA A 47 5.41 -2.78 11.81
CA ALA A 47 5.29 -3.86 10.82
C ALA A 47 4.73 -3.37 9.48
N GLU A 48 3.78 -2.43 9.49
CA GLU A 48 3.26 -1.77 8.28
C GLU A 48 4.37 -1.01 7.54
N LYS A 49 5.19 -0.24 8.26
CA LYS A 49 6.33 0.49 7.69
C LYS A 49 7.34 -0.46 7.06
N LEU A 50 7.75 -1.51 7.77
CA LEU A 50 8.69 -2.50 7.25
C LEU A 50 8.18 -3.16 5.96
N ARG A 51 6.87 -3.44 5.89
CA ARG A 51 6.28 -4.00 4.68
C ARG A 51 6.30 -3.02 3.52
N GLU A 52 5.99 -1.76 3.77
CA GLU A 52 6.03 -0.74 2.73
C GLU A 52 7.46 -0.48 2.23
N ASP A 53 8.44 -0.48 3.14
CA ASP A 53 9.85 -0.37 2.78
C ASP A 53 10.30 -1.55 1.92
N ALA A 54 9.95 -2.79 2.29
CA ALA A 54 10.24 -3.97 1.47
C ALA A 54 9.56 -3.92 0.08
N LEU A 55 8.34 -3.38 -0.01
CA LEU A 55 7.66 -3.17 -1.29
C LEU A 55 8.37 -2.12 -2.14
N ARG A 56 8.87 -1.02 -1.53
CA ARG A 56 9.67 -0.02 -2.24
C ARG A 56 11.01 -0.58 -2.72
N ASP A 57 11.69 -1.41 -1.93
CA ASP A 57 12.93 -2.08 -2.33
C ASP A 57 12.71 -3.03 -3.52
N LEU A 58 11.53 -3.65 -3.58
CA LEU A 58 11.09 -4.44 -4.74
C LEU A 58 10.60 -3.56 -5.91
N GLY A 59 10.76 -2.23 -5.85
CA GLY A 59 10.41 -1.30 -6.92
C GLY A 59 8.90 -1.02 -7.04
N TRP A 60 8.08 -1.45 -6.08
CA TRP A 60 6.65 -1.17 -6.09
C TRP A 60 6.35 0.26 -5.62
N GLN A 61 5.38 0.88 -6.26
CA GLN A 61 4.75 2.11 -5.80
C GLN A 61 3.53 1.77 -4.96
N VAL A 62 3.30 2.50 -3.86
CA VAL A 62 2.12 2.32 -3.01
C VAL A 62 1.32 3.62 -3.01
N VAL A 63 0.03 3.55 -3.32
CA VAL A 63 -0.90 4.68 -3.25
C VAL A 63 -2.02 4.32 -2.29
N ARG A 64 -2.19 5.09 -1.22
CA ARG A 64 -3.28 4.88 -0.25
C ARG A 64 -4.33 5.98 -0.37
N TRP A 65 -5.60 5.63 -0.32
CA TRP A 65 -6.69 6.60 -0.26
C TRP A 65 -7.79 6.21 0.72
N ILE A 66 -8.51 7.22 1.18
CA ILE A 66 -9.63 7.10 2.11
C ILE A 66 -10.93 7.56 1.45
N TRP A 67 -12.06 7.37 2.13
CA TRP A 67 -13.36 7.80 1.63
C TRP A 67 -13.38 9.30 1.27
N GLU A 68 -12.71 10.15 2.04
CA GLU A 68 -12.62 11.58 1.76
C GLU A 68 -11.88 11.90 0.44
N ASP A 69 -10.92 11.07 0.02
CA ASP A 69 -10.22 11.27 -1.25
C ASP A 69 -11.14 11.04 -2.46
N LEU A 70 -12.19 10.22 -2.31
CA LEU A 70 -13.17 9.98 -3.37
C LEU A 70 -14.04 11.21 -3.65
N ALA A 71 -14.12 12.15 -2.71
CA ALA A 71 -14.75 13.45 -2.96
C ALA A 71 -13.93 14.33 -3.91
N ARG A 72 -12.67 13.97 -4.18
CA ARG A 72 -11.76 14.66 -5.10
C ARG A 72 -11.18 13.68 -6.12
N PRO A 73 -12.03 13.06 -6.97
CA PRO A 73 -11.62 11.94 -7.81
C PRO A 73 -10.50 12.29 -8.78
N ARG A 74 -10.46 13.53 -9.28
CA ARG A 74 -9.38 14.00 -10.16
C ARG A 74 -8.02 14.01 -9.46
N ALA A 75 -7.96 14.50 -8.21
CA ALA A 75 -6.71 14.53 -7.45
C ALA A 75 -6.21 13.12 -7.11
N LEU A 76 -7.15 12.19 -6.83
CA LEU A 76 -6.82 10.78 -6.64
C LEU A 76 -6.27 10.15 -7.93
N ALA A 77 -6.94 10.37 -9.06
CA ALA A 77 -6.51 9.87 -10.37
C ALA A 77 -5.09 10.37 -10.72
N GLU A 78 -4.82 11.67 -10.58
CA GLU A 78 -3.49 12.23 -10.84
C GLU A 78 -2.40 11.61 -9.92
N ARG A 79 -2.76 11.29 -8.67
CA ARG A 79 -1.81 10.62 -7.75
C ARG A 79 -1.50 9.19 -8.21
N LEU A 80 -2.51 8.46 -8.68
CA LEU A 80 -2.35 7.13 -9.28
C LEU A 80 -1.52 7.19 -10.57
N GLU A 81 -1.82 8.13 -11.47
CA GLU A 81 -1.08 8.33 -12.72
C GLU A 81 0.40 8.62 -12.48
N ARG A 82 0.72 9.49 -11.52
CA ARG A 82 2.11 9.75 -11.12
C ARG A 82 2.79 8.49 -10.55
N ALA A 83 2.07 7.66 -9.80
CA ALA A 83 2.62 6.40 -9.32
C ALA A 83 2.86 5.42 -10.46
N PHE A 84 1.91 5.29 -11.38
CA PHE A 84 2.07 4.46 -12.58
C PHE A 84 3.27 4.89 -13.42
N ALA A 85 3.48 6.20 -13.59
CA ALA A 85 4.63 6.72 -14.33
C ALA A 85 5.96 6.33 -13.66
N ARG A 86 6.06 6.47 -12.32
CA ARG A 86 7.27 6.08 -11.57
C ARG A 86 7.53 4.58 -11.63
N GLY A 87 6.50 3.75 -11.46
CA GLY A 87 6.69 2.30 -11.45
C GLY A 87 7.04 1.73 -12.82
N ARG A 88 6.60 2.37 -13.92
CA ARG A 88 7.05 2.05 -15.28
C ARG A 88 8.51 2.43 -15.55
N SER A 89 9.02 3.49 -14.92
CA SER A 89 10.43 3.93 -15.09
C SER A 89 11.42 3.15 -14.22
N SER A 90 10.96 2.28 -13.32
CA SER A 90 11.81 1.43 -12.49
C SER A 90 12.19 0.10 -13.18
N HIS A 91 12.32 0.11 -14.52
CA HIS A 91 12.80 -0.99 -15.36
C HIS A 91 14.02 -0.55 -16.16
#